data_AF-A0A2D5T024-F1
#
_entry.id   AF-A0A2D5T024-F1
#
_cell.length_a   1.000
_cell.length_b   1.000
_cell.length_c   1.000
_cell.angle_alpha   90.00
_cell.angle_beta   90.00
_cell.angle_gamma   90.00
#
_symmetry.space_group_name_H-M   'P 1'
#
loop_
_entity.id
_entity.type
_entity.pdbx_description
1 polymer ?
#
loop_
_entity_poly.entity_id
_entity_poly.type
_entity_poly.pdbx_seq_one_letter_code
_entity_poly.pdbx_strand_id
1 'polypeptide(L)' 'MKRFYYSEVGKFWICYESAKEITNDEEMKDFMSNSNNFGVDVDKERSEDVMMLNIQGITQAVKH' A
#
# COMPACT_ATOMS: atom_id res chain seq x y z
N MET A 1 -0.38 -10.70 3.93
CA MET A 1 -0.27 -10.15 5.30
C MET A 1 -0.26 -8.64 5.21
N LYS A 2 -1.23 -7.99 5.86
CA LYS A 2 -1.34 -6.53 5.91
C LYS A 2 -0.23 -5.93 6.80
N ARG A 3 0.43 -4.89 6.31
CA ARG A 3 1.52 -4.18 6.98
C ARG A 3 1.38 -2.67 6.77
N PHE A 4 2.07 -1.90 7.60
CA PHE A 4 2.09 -0.44 7.52
C PHE A 4 3.52 0.06 7.52
N TYR A 5 3.76 1.10 6.73
CA TYR A 5 5.02 1.82 6.69
C TYR A 5 4.73 3.32 6.69
N TYR A 6 5.52 4.09 7.43
CA TYR A 6 5.44 5.54 7.42
C TYR A 6 6.67 6.10 6.71
N SER A 7 6.47 6.84 5.63
CA SER A 7 7.56 7.53 4.96
C SER A 7 7.86 8.85 5.66
N GLU A 8 9.02 8.95 6.29
CA GLU A 8 9.46 10.19 6.92
C GLU A 8 9.75 11.29 5.91
N VAL A 9 10.18 10.94 4.70
CA VAL A 9 10.43 11.89 3.61
C VAL A 9 9.11 12.37 3.01
N GLY A 10 8.18 11.44 2.79
CA GLY A 10 6.88 11.73 2.18
C GLY A 10 5.83 12.31 3.12
N LYS A 11 5.99 12.09 4.45
CA LYS A 11 5.00 12.43 5.49
C LYS A 11 3.62 11.81 5.23
N PHE A 12 3.61 10.53 4.86
CA PHE A 12 2.40 9.75 4.65
C PHE A 12 2.57 8.30 5.10
N TRP A 13 1.44 7.65 5.38
CA TRP A 13 1.31 6.23 5.65
C TRP A 13 1.06 5.45 4.37
N ILE A 14 1.61 4.24 4.35
CA ILE A 14 1.39 3.25 3.31
C ILE A 14 0.91 1.98 3.98
N CYS A 15 -0.32 1.57 3.66
CA CYS A 15 -0.80 0.23 3.95
C CYS A 15 -0.49 -0.66 2.75
N TYR A 16 0.07 -1.84 2.99
CA TYR A 16 0.44 -2.77 1.92
C TYR A 16 0.26 -4.22 2.32
N GLU A 17 0.06 -5.09 1.33
CA GLU A 17 0.03 -6.53 1.54
C GLU A 17 1.31 -7.20 1.01
N SER A 18 2.11 -7.73 1.94
CA SER A 18 3.33 -8.49 1.62
C SER A 18 3.71 -9.44 2.76
N ALA A 19 4.35 -10.56 2.41
CA ALA A 19 4.96 -11.43 3.41
C ALA A 19 6.21 -10.77 4.03
N LYS A 20 7.02 -10.09 3.20
CA LYS A 20 8.21 -9.36 3.61
C LYS A 20 7.82 -8.00 4.22
N GLU A 21 8.43 -7.68 5.36
CA GLU A 21 8.36 -6.35 5.93
C GLU A 21 9.32 -5.40 5.22
N ILE A 22 8.81 -4.23 4.85
CA ILE A 22 9.59 -3.15 4.25
C ILE A 22 9.87 -2.13 5.33
N THR A 23 11.14 -1.77 5.49
CA THR A 23 11.62 -0.94 6.61
C THR A 23 12.27 0.37 6.16
N ASN A 24 12.32 0.64 4.86
CA ASN A 24 12.91 1.87 4.32
C ASN A 24 12.18 2.36 3.06
N ASP A 25 12.40 3.64 2.73
CA ASP A 25 11.70 4.34 1.64
C ASP A 25 12.07 3.80 0.26
N GLU A 26 13.29 3.31 0.07
CA GLU A 26 13.78 2.80 -1.21
C GLU A 26 13.06 1.50 -1.58
N GLU A 27 13.09 0.51 -0.69
CA GLU A 27 12.34 -0.73 -0.85
C GLU A 27 10.83 -0.50 -1.00
N MET A 28 10.29 0.53 -0.32
CA MET A 28 8.87 0.86 -0.41
C MET A 28 8.49 1.45 -1.78
N LYS A 29 9.33 2.33 -2.33
CA LYS A 29 9.14 2.88 -3.69
C LYS A 29 9.19 1.78 -4.74
N ASP A 30 10.13 0.85 -4.61
CA ASP A 30 10.24 -0.29 -5.50
C ASP A 30 8.99 -1.18 -5.41
N PHE A 31 8.50 -1.44 -4.19
CA PHE A 31 7.26 -2.19 -4.01
C PHE A 31 6.06 -1.50 -4.67
N MET A 32 5.86 -0.21 -4.44
CA MET A 32 4.75 0.55 -5.02
C MET A 32 4.82 0.63 -6.55
N SER A 33 6.02 0.58 -7.13
CA SER A 33 6.21 0.58 -8.58
C SER A 33 5.86 -0.77 -9.22
N ASN A 34 5.85 -1.86 -8.45
CA ASN A 34 5.69 -3.24 -8.93
C ASN A 34 4.45 -3.96 -8.39
N SER A 35 3.65 -3.30 -7.55
CA SER A 35 2.48 -3.89 -6.88
C SER A 35 1.33 -2.90 -6.87
N ASN A 36 0.09 -3.37 -7.01
CA ASN A 36 -1.09 -2.55 -6.77
C ASN A 36 -1.75 -2.85 -5.41
N ASN A 37 -1.15 -3.74 -4.61
CA ASN A 37 -1.69 -4.17 -3.32
C ASN A 37 -1.22 -3.21 -2.20
N PHE A 38 -1.49 -1.92 -2.39
CA PHE A 38 -1.17 -0.87 -1.43
C PHE A 38 -2.16 0.29 -1.48
N GLY A 39 -2.17 1.08 -0.42
CA GLY A 39 -2.87 2.35 -0.31
C GLY A 39 -2.01 3.38 0.42
N VAL A 40 -2.15 4.65 0.04
CA VAL A 40 -1.34 5.76 0.58
C VAL A 40 -2.26 6.86 1.06
N ASP A 41 -2.04 7.34 2.29
CA ASP A 41 -2.75 8.49 2.85
C ASP A 41 -1.90 9.13 3.96
N VAL A 42 -2.19 10.38 4.32
CA VAL A 42 -1.55 11.04 5.48
C VAL A 42 -2.00 10.44 6.81
N ASP A 43 -3.15 9.76 6.83
CA ASP A 43 -3.69 9.04 7.96
C ASP A 43 -3.51 7.51 7.81
N LYS A 44 -3.18 6.85 8.91
CA LYS A 44 -2.88 5.41 8.90
C LYS A 44 -4.10 4.55 8.57
N GLU A 45 -5.27 4.87 9.13
CA GLU A 45 -6.50 4.09 8.91
C GLU A 45 -6.99 4.30 7.47
N ARG A 46 -6.92 5.54 6.98
CA ARG A 46 -7.28 5.85 5.59
C ARG A 46 -6.38 5.14 4.57
N SER A 47 -5.09 4.98 4.86
CA SER A 47 -4.19 4.24 3.97
C SER A 47 -4.64 2.78 3.78
N GLU A 48 -5.27 2.18 4.79
CA GLU A 48 -5.88 0.85 4.69
C GLU A 48 -7.14 0.86 3.83
N ASP A 49 -8.04 1.83 4.05
CA ASP A 49 -9.26 1.96 3.25
C ASP A 49 -8.92 2.10 1.76
N VAL A 50 -7.93 2.93 1.42
CA VAL A 50 -7.44 3.10 0.04
C VAL A 50 -6.91 1.76 -0.51
N MET A 51 -6.14 1.00 0.28
CA MET A 51 -5.64 -0.30 -0.16
C MET A 51 -6.78 -1.27 -0.46
N MET A 52 -7.80 -1.33 0.41
CA MET A 52 -8.95 -2.20 0.20
C MET A 52 -9.73 -1.82 -1.07
N LEU A 53 -9.94 -0.52 -1.31
CA LEU A 53 -10.59 -0.03 -2.53
C LEU A 53 -9.81 -0.41 -3.78
N ASN A 54 -8.48 -0.27 -3.76
CA ASN A 54 -7.62 -0.66 -4.88
C ASN A 54 -7.73 -2.15 -5.19
N ILE A 55 -7.67 -3.01 -4.17
CA ILE A 55 -7.82 -4.47 -4.31
C ILE A 55 -9.21 -4.84 -4.84
N GLN A 56 -10.27 -4.21 -4.32
CA GLN A 56 -11.64 -4.44 -4.77
C GLN A 56 -11.84 -4.01 -6.23
N GLY A 57 -11.30 -2.86 -6.62
CA GLY A 57 -11.35 -2.35 -8.00
C GLY A 57 -10.68 -3.30 -8.99
N ILE A 58 -9.49 -3.81 -8.65
CA ILE A 58 -8.78 -4.81 -9.48
C ILE A 58 -9.59 -6.11 -9.57
N THR A 59 -10.14 -6.57 -8.46
CA THR A 59 -10.94 -7.82 -8.42
C THR A 59 -12.17 -7.73 -9.32
N GLN A 60 -12.79 -6.55 -9.43
CA GLN A 60 -13.93 -6.32 -10.33
C GLN A 60 -13.49 -6.23 -11.79
N ALA A 61 -12.34 -5.63 -12.09
CA ALA A 61 -11.81 -5.52 -13.45
C ALA A 61 -11.40 -6.87 -14.07
N VAL A 62 -10.93 -7.83 -13.26
CA VAL A 62 -10.47 -9.15 -13.74
C VAL A 62 -11.62 -10.15 -13.95
N LYS A 63 -12.84 -9.83 -13.48
CA LYS A 63 -14.02 -10.72 -13.61
C LYS A 63 -14.78 -10.61 -14.94
N HIS A 64 -14.29 -9.82 -15.89
CA HIS A 64 -14.88 -9.60 -17.21
C HIS A 64 -13.93 -10.08 -18.32
#